data_AF-A0A1U7Y9L5-F1
#
_entry.id   AF-A0A1U7Y9L5-F1
#
_cell.length_a   1.000
_cell.length_b   1.000
_cell.length_c   1.000
_cell.angle_alpha   90.00
_cell.angle_beta   90.00
_cell.angle_gamma   90.00
#
_symmetry.space_group_name_H-M   'P 1'
#
loop_
_entity.id
_entity.type
_entity.pdbx_description
1 polymer ?
#
loop_
_entity_poly.entity_id
_entity_poly.type
_entity_poly.pdbx_seq_one_letter_code
_entity_poly.pdbx_strand_id
1 'polypeptide(L)'
;LVTDIPATTDTSFGNEVVCYESPQPSMGIHRFVFALFRQLGRETVYAPGWRQNFNTRDFAELYNLGLPVAAVYFNCHRESGTGGLGSLDKKK
;
A
#
# COMPACT_ATOMS: atom_id res chain seq x y z
N LEU A 1 0.10 1.39 -6.76
CA LEU A 1 1.30 2.24 -6.90
C LEU A 1 0.84 3.56 -7.47
N VAL A 2 1.06 4.66 -6.75
CA VAL A 2 0.68 6.00 -7.17
C VAL A 2 1.94 6.84 -7.24
N THR A 3 2.16 7.54 -8.35
CA THR A 3 3.32 8.41 -8.59
C THR A 3 2.86 9.87 -8.66
N ASP A 4 3.82 10.79 -8.70
CA ASP A 4 3.61 12.21 -9.02
C ASP A 4 2.63 12.95 -8.10
N ILE A 5 2.46 12.47 -6.87
CA ILE A 5 1.64 13.10 -5.84
C ILE A 5 2.24 14.48 -5.50
N PRO A 6 1.52 15.60 -5.72
CA PRO A 6 1.99 16.90 -5.31
C PRO A 6 2.25 16.99 -3.80
N ALA A 7 3.24 17.78 -3.40
CA ALA A 7 3.49 18.01 -1.98
C ALA A 7 2.23 18.57 -1.30
N THR A 8 1.95 18.11 -0.08
CA THR A 8 0.80 18.53 0.76
C THR A 8 -0.59 18.10 0.27
N THR A 9 -0.68 17.33 -0.83
CA THR A 9 -1.94 16.72 -1.28
C THR A 9 -1.99 15.23 -0.90
N ASP A 10 -3.08 14.56 -1.29
CA ASP A 10 -3.25 13.12 -1.13
C ASP A 10 -3.11 12.36 -2.46
N THR A 11 -3.25 11.03 -2.40
CA THR A 11 -3.07 10.13 -3.54
C THR A 11 -4.04 10.36 -4.69
N SER A 12 -5.20 11.01 -4.47
CA SER A 12 -6.17 11.31 -5.54
C SER A 12 -5.65 12.32 -6.57
N PHE A 13 -4.62 13.11 -6.23
CA PHE A 13 -3.96 14.05 -7.13
C PHE A 13 -2.73 13.46 -7.83
N GLY A 14 -2.35 12.23 -7.48
CA GLY A 14 -1.26 11.52 -8.13
C GLY A 14 -1.71 10.73 -9.36
N ASN A 15 -0.76 10.11 -10.03
CA ASN A 15 -0.99 9.21 -11.14
C ASN A 15 -1.01 7.75 -10.65
N GLU A 16 -2.17 7.09 -10.70
CA GLU A 16 -2.29 5.68 -10.35
C GLU A 16 -1.77 4.80 -11.50
N VAL A 17 -0.51 4.38 -11.41
CA VAL A 17 0.14 3.55 -12.43
C VAL A 17 -0.07 2.05 -12.20
N VAL A 18 -0.46 1.66 -10.98
CA VAL A 18 -0.90 0.29 -10.67
C VAL A 18 -2.07 0.39 -9.70
N CYS A 19 -3.24 -0.10 -10.11
CA CYS A 19 -4.47 -0.05 -9.31
C CYS A 19 -4.29 -0.65 -7.91
N TYR A 20 -4.93 -0.07 -6.90
CA TYR A 20 -5.02 -0.71 -5.58
C TYR A 20 -5.76 -2.04 -5.66
N GLU A 21 -5.19 -3.09 -5.07
CA GLU A 21 -5.83 -4.40 -4.90
C GLU A 21 -6.00 -4.68 -3.41
N SER A 22 -7.22 -5.00 -2.99
CA SER A 22 -7.54 -5.26 -1.59
C SER A 22 -6.75 -6.47 -1.06
N PRO A 23 -6.11 -6.37 0.12
CA PRO A 23 -5.47 -7.48 0.81
C PRO A 23 -6.36 -8.71 0.97
N GLN A 24 -5.95 -9.86 0.44
CA GLN A 24 -6.64 -11.14 0.64
C GLN A 24 -5.65 -12.23 1.06
N PRO A 25 -5.11 -12.18 2.29
CA PRO A 25 -4.16 -13.20 2.76
C PRO A 25 -4.84 -14.57 2.88
N SER A 26 -4.21 -15.61 2.34
CA SER A 26 -4.73 -16.99 2.39
C SER A 26 -4.40 -17.70 3.71
N MET A 27 -3.18 -17.50 4.22
CA MET A 27 -2.66 -18.18 5.41
C MET A 27 -1.72 -17.28 6.21
N GLY A 28 -1.83 -17.35 7.54
CA GLY A 28 -0.97 -16.59 8.46
C GLY A 28 -1.30 -15.10 8.55
N ILE A 29 -0.39 -14.36 9.19
CA ILE A 29 -0.49 -12.91 9.37
C ILE A 29 0.47 -12.25 8.39
N HIS A 30 -0.09 -11.44 7.48
CA HIS A 30 0.65 -10.73 6.45
C HIS A 30 0.80 -9.26 6.82
N ARG A 31 1.98 -8.70 6.58
CA ARG A 31 2.24 -7.26 6.75
C ARG A 31 2.01 -6.55 5.43
N PHE A 32 1.08 -5.60 5.42
CA PHE A 32 0.84 -4.71 4.29
C PHE A 32 1.47 -3.36 4.60
N VAL A 33 2.39 -2.94 3.72
CA VAL A 33 3.25 -1.78 3.95
C VAL A 33 2.89 -0.69 2.94
N PHE A 34 2.65 0.52 3.43
CA PHE A 34 2.66 1.73 2.63
C PHE A 34 3.97 2.45 2.85
N ALA A 35 4.72 2.69 1.78
CA ALA A 35 5.97 3.44 1.79
C ALA A 35 5.84 4.66 0.87
N LEU A 36 6.24 5.83 1.38
CA LEU A 36 6.25 7.09 0.65
C LEU A 36 7.68 7.49 0.34
N PHE A 37 7.93 7.87 -0.91
CA PHE A 37 9.23 8.31 -1.40
C PHE A 37 9.12 9.69 -2.02
N ARG A 38 10.20 10.47 -1.98
CA ARG A 38 10.28 11.77 -2.64
C ARG A 38 10.91 11.60 -4.02
N GLN A 39 10.15 11.89 -5.07
CA GLN A 39 10.67 11.90 -6.44
C GLN A 39 11.58 13.11 -6.69
N LEU A 40 12.56 12.95 -7.58
CA LEU A 40 13.42 14.04 -8.05
C LEU A 40 12.71 14.96 -9.06
N GLY A 41 11.69 14.44 -9.75
CA GLY A 41 10.87 15.16 -10.72
C GLY A 41 9.55 14.43 -10.99
N ARG A 42 8.66 15.06 -11.76
CA ARG A 42 7.42 14.41 -12.23
C ARG A 42 7.70 13.53 -13.44
N GLU A 43 6.87 12.51 -13.63
CA GLU A 43 6.93 11.60 -14.79
C GLU A 43 8.27 10.84 -14.91
N THR A 44 8.95 10.64 -13.77
CA THR A 44 10.24 9.93 -13.72
C THR A 44 10.12 8.48 -13.27
N VAL A 45 8.94 8.05 -12.82
CA VAL A 45 8.70 6.73 -12.22
C VAL A 45 7.63 6.00 -13.01
N TYR A 46 7.87 4.72 -13.34
CA TYR A 46 6.97 3.91 -14.15
C TYR A 46 6.51 2.66 -13.40
N ALA A 47 5.40 2.09 -13.85
CA ALA A 47 4.86 0.85 -13.29
C ALA A 47 5.82 -0.33 -13.52
N PRO A 48 5.97 -1.24 -12.53
CA PRO A 48 6.59 -2.54 -12.78
C PRO A 48 5.71 -3.37 -13.72
N GLY A 49 6.31 -4.27 -14.50
CA GLY A 49 5.59 -5.15 -15.42
C GLY A 49 4.70 -6.19 -14.73
N TRP A 50 4.94 -6.48 -13.45
CA TRP A 50 4.21 -7.47 -12.67
C TRP A 50 4.25 -7.15 -11.17
N ARG A 51 3.25 -7.63 -10.40
CA ARG A 51 3.12 -7.38 -8.95
C ARG A 51 3.94 -8.35 -8.11
N GLN A 52 3.98 -9.62 -8.53
CA GLN A 52 4.69 -10.68 -7.82
C GLN A 52 6.20 -10.41 -7.81
N ASN A 53 6.88 -10.79 -6.73
CA ASN A 53 8.34 -10.60 -6.58
C ASN A 53 8.78 -9.12 -6.72
N PHE A 54 7.89 -8.17 -6.41
CA PHE A 54 8.26 -6.76 -6.36
C PHE A 54 9.18 -6.49 -5.17
N ASN A 55 10.33 -5.87 -5.43
CA ASN A 55 11.26 -5.42 -4.41
C ASN A 55 11.26 -3.89 -4.33
N THR A 56 10.79 -3.35 -3.20
CA THR A 56 10.72 -1.90 -2.97
C THR A 56 12.10 -1.24 -2.94
N ARG A 57 13.15 -1.95 -2.50
CA ARG A 57 14.51 -1.40 -2.43
C ARG A 57 15.11 -1.22 -3.81
N ASP A 58 15.05 -2.27 -4.62
CA ASP A 58 15.56 -2.24 -6.00
C ASP A 58 14.80 -1.19 -6.83
N PHE A 59 13.49 -1.06 -6.60
CA PHE A 59 12.67 -0.02 -7.24
C PHE A 59 13.10 1.39 -6.83
N ALA A 60 13.39 1.62 -5.55
CA ALA A 60 13.86 2.91 -5.07
C ALA A 60 15.24 3.27 -5.62
N GLU A 61 16.14 2.29 -5.76
CA GLU A 61 17.45 2.47 -6.37
C GLU A 61 17.34 2.77 -7.87
N LEU A 62 16.51 2.01 -8.61
CA LEU A 62 16.29 2.19 -10.05
C LEU A 62 15.82 3.61 -10.40
N TYR A 63 14.92 4.18 -9.59
CA TYR A 63 14.33 5.50 -9.83
C TYR A 63 14.97 6.63 -9.01
N ASN A 64 16.12 6.37 -8.35
CA ASN A 64 16.84 7.34 -7.53
C ASN A 64 15.95 8.01 -6.46
N LEU A 65 15.05 7.23 -5.86
CA LEU A 65 14.10 7.71 -4.84
C LEU A 65 14.73 7.86 -3.45
N GLY A 66 15.88 7.21 -3.23
CA GLY A 66 16.58 7.21 -1.95
C GLY A 66 15.83 6.43 -0.86
N LEU A 67 15.93 6.88 0.39
CA LEU A 67 15.25 6.28 1.53
C LEU A 67 13.78 6.74 1.60
N PRO A 68 12.85 5.91 2.12
CA PRO A 68 11.48 6.31 2.31
C PRO A 68 11.38 7.48 3.30
N VAL A 69 10.57 8.49 2.95
CA VAL A 69 10.31 9.64 3.84
C VAL A 69 9.25 9.33 4.89
N ALA A 70 8.40 8.33 4.62
CA ALA A 70 7.46 7.78 5.58
C ALA A 70 7.18 6.31 5.23
N ALA A 71 6.93 5.49 6.25
CA ALA A 71 6.46 4.13 6.07
C ALA A 71 5.52 3.77 7.21
N VAL A 72 4.39 3.14 6.88
CA VAL A 72 3.44 2.58 7.84
C VAL A 72 3.08 1.17 7.39
N TYR A 73 2.75 0.30 8.34
CA TYR A 73 2.28 -1.03 8.01
C TYR A 73 1.14 -1.44 8.92
N PHE A 74 0.34 -2.37 8.44
CA PHE A 74 -0.67 -3.05 9.23
C PHE A 74 -0.58 -4.55 9.00
N ASN A 75 -1.07 -5.31 9.97
CA ASN A 75 -1.18 -6.75 9.88
C ASN A 75 -2.58 -7.10 9.36
N CYS A 76 -2.67 -8.08 8.47
CA CYS A 76 -3.92 -8.62 7.97
C CYS A 76 -3.83 -10.15 7.97
N HIS A 77 -4.91 -10.80 8.37
CA HIS A 77 -5.05 -12.25 8.35
C HIS A 77 -6.34 -12.62 7.64
N ARG A 78 -6.46 -13.88 7.21
CA ARG A 78 -7.69 -14.37 6.60
C ARG A 78 -8.86 -14.14 7.56
N GLU A 79 -9.98 -13.62 7.06
CA GLU A 79 -11.21 -13.55 7.83
C GLU A 79 -11.66 -14.99 8.16
N SER A 80 -11.74 -15.31 9.45
CA SER A 80 -12.25 -16.60 9.90
C SER A 80 -13.77 -16.59 9.74
N GLY A 81 -14.27 -17.14 8.63
CA GLY A 81 -15.70 -17.30 8.41
C GLY A 81 -16.34 -18.23 9.44
N THR A 82 -16.88 -17.67 10.52
CA THR A 82 -18.03 -18.19 11.27
C THR A 82 -18.89 -16.98 11.68
N GLY A 83 -20.10 -16.88 11.14
CA GLY A 83 -21.00 -15.75 11.32
C GLY A 83 -21.80 -15.74 12.63
N GLY A 84 -22.30 -14.54 12.97
CA GLY A 84 -23.59 -14.31 13.63
C GLY A 84 -23.73 -14.61 15.13
N LEU A 85 -23.64 -13.58 15.96
CA LEU A 85 -24.62 -13.27 17.02
C LEU A 85 -24.34 -11.85 17.54
N GLY A 86 -25.29 -10.94 17.29
CA GLY A 86 -25.26 -9.61 17.88
C GLY A 86 -25.35 -9.69 19.40
N SER A 87 -24.37 -9.13 20.11
CA SER A 87 -24.59 -8.67 21.47
C SER A 87 -25.18 -7.26 21.37
N LEU A 88 -26.51 -7.23 21.26
CA LEU A 88 -27.28 -6.13 21.83
C LEU A 88 -27.25 -6.35 23.35
N ASP A 89 -26.29 -5.73 24.03
CA ASP A 89 -26.39 -5.46 25.46
C ASP A 89 -26.47 -3.95 25.67
N LYS A 90 -27.59 -3.35 25.23
CA LYS A 90 -28.18 -2.23 25.97
C LYS A 90 -29.17 -2.82 26.96
N LYS A 91 -28.71 -3.07 28.19
CA LYS A 91 -29.60 -3.20 29.35
C LYS A 91 -29.94 -1.81 29.88
N LYS A 92 -31.21 -1.71 30.23
CA LYS A 92 -32.03 -0.63 30.77
C LYS A 92 -31.35 0.26 31.80
#